data_AF-A0ABC9P9V8-F1
#
_entry.id   AF-A0ABC9P9V8-F1
#
_cell.length_a   1.000
_cell.length_b   1.000
_cell.length_c   1.000
_cell.angle_alpha   90.00
_cell.angle_beta   90.00
_cell.angle_gamma   90.00
#
_symmetry.space_group_name_H-M   'P 1'
#
loop_
_entity.id
_entity.type
_entity.pdbx_description
1 polymer ?
#
loop_
_entity_poly.entity_id
_entity_poly.type
_entity_poly.pdbx_seq_one_letter_code
_entity_poly.pdbx_strand_id
1 'polypeptide(L)' 'MTKRYGFVYTDMDNEGKGTKKRIKKASFDWYKKVIATNGEDLSY' A
#
# COMPACT_ATOMS: atom_id res chain seq x y z
N MET A 1 -1.70 10.89 10.08
CA MET A 1 -2.81 10.19 9.41
C MET A 1 -3.19 8.93 10.18
N THR A 2 -4.43 8.80 10.69
CA THR A 2 -4.88 7.59 11.41
C THR A 2 -5.53 6.53 10.52
N LYS A 3 -6.16 6.93 9.41
CA LYS A 3 -6.76 6.01 8.42
C LYS A 3 -5.90 5.93 7.17
N ARG A 4 -5.46 4.73 6.77
CA ARG A 4 -4.47 4.51 5.68
C ARG A 4 -4.98 3.52 4.65
N TYR A 5 -5.52 4.04 3.54
CA TYR A 5 -6.17 3.24 2.49
C TYR A 5 -5.24 2.77 1.36
N GLY A 6 -4.07 3.38 1.19
CA GLY A 6 -3.18 3.07 0.07
C GLY A 6 -2.50 1.70 0.20
N PHE A 7 -2.22 1.08 -0.96
CA PHE A 7 -1.31 -0.07 -1.09
C PHE A 7 0.16 0.29 -0.81
N VAL A 8 0.48 1.58 -0.79
CA VAL A 8 1.79 2.13 -0.41
C VAL A 8 1.62 2.89 0.90
N TYR A 9 2.49 2.62 1.86
CA TYR A 9 2.57 3.37 3.10
C TYR A 9 3.41 4.63 2.88
N THR A 10 2.92 5.77 3.36
CA THR A 10 3.68 7.02 3.41
C THR A 10 4.08 7.29 4.85
N ASP A 11 5.38 7.44 5.09
CA ASP A 11 5.93 7.77 6.39
C ASP A 11 5.67 9.25 6.73
N MET A 12 4.47 9.51 7.26
CA MET A 12 4.01 10.81 7.73
C MET A 12 2.86 10.64 8.73
N ASP A 13 2.94 11.34 9.85
CA ASP A 13 1.93 11.35 10.90
C ASP A 13 0.89 12.49 10.73
N ASN A 14 0.07 12.76 11.75
CA ASN A 14 -0.93 13.85 11.72
C ASN A 14 -0.32 15.22 12.04
N GLU A 15 0.82 15.23 12.74
CA GLU A 15 1.52 16.44 13.17
C GLU A 15 2.53 16.92 12.11
N GLY A 16 2.57 16.26 10.94
CA GLY A 16 3.48 16.58 9.84
C GLY A 16 4.89 16.02 10.02
N LYS A 17 5.13 15.18 11.03
CA LYS A 17 6.43 14.53 11.24
C LYS A 17 6.51 13.25 10.40
N GLY A 18 7.68 13.00 9.82
CA GLY A 18 7.95 11.83 8.99
C GLY A 18 8.82 12.14 7.79
N THR A 19 9.42 11.11 7.21
CA THR A 19 10.42 11.27 6.14
C THR A 19 9.83 11.42 4.75
N LYS A 20 8.48 11.38 4.62
CA LYS A 20 7.77 11.31 3.32
C LYS A 20 8.21 10.13 2.45
N LYS A 21 8.88 9.13 3.03
CA LYS A 21 9.26 7.90 2.32
C LYS A 21 8.01 7.10 1.97
N ARG A 22 8.05 6.51 0.78
CA ARG A 22 7.01 5.60 0.28
C ARG A 22 7.52 4.17 0.47
N ILE A 23 6.78 3.38 1.21
CA ILE A 23 7.12 2.01 1.57
C ILE A 23 6.04 1.09 1.00
N LYS A 24 6.44 0.06 0.27
CA LYS A 24 5.50 -0.94 -0.25
C LYS A 24 4.91 -1.72 0.92
N LYS A 25 3.57 -1.82 0.97
CA LYS A 25 2.89 -2.74 1.89
C LYS A 25 2.78 -4.11 1.24
N ALA A 26 2.51 -5.16 2.03
CA ALA A 26 2.21 -6.50 1.49
C ALA A 26 1.05 -6.49 0.48
N SER A 27 0.03 -5.65 0.72
CA SER A 27 -1.10 -5.48 -0.20
C SER A 27 -0.72 -4.90 -1.57
N PHE A 28 0.48 -4.31 -1.72
CA PHE A 28 0.97 -3.84 -3.01
C PHE A 28 1.24 -4.99 -3.97
N ASP A 29 1.97 -6.01 -3.52
CA ASP A 29 2.32 -7.14 -4.37
C ASP A 29 1.11 -8.05 -4.61
N TRP A 30 0.22 -8.18 -3.64
CA TRP A 30 -1.08 -8.81 -3.84
C TRP A 30 -1.87 -8.12 -4.96
N TYR A 31 -2.03 -6.79 -4.91
CA TYR A 31 -2.80 -6.09 -5.93
C TYR A 31 -2.10 -6.10 -7.31
N LYS A 32 -0.76 -6.08 -7.32
CA LYS A 32 0.04 -6.29 -8.54
C LYS A 32 -0.26 -7.64 -9.18
N LYS A 33 -0.35 -8.71 -8.38
CA LYS A 33 -0.71 -10.06 -8.84
C LYS A 33 -2.12 -10.09 -9.41
N VAL A 34 -3.10 -9.53 -8.69
CA VAL A 34 -4.50 -9.42 -9.15
C VAL A 34 -4.58 -8.75 -10.51
N ILE A 35 -3.89 -7.62 -10.72
CA ILE A 35 -3.86 -6.93 -12.03
C ILE A 35 -3.20 -7.82 -13.10
N ALA A 36 -2.08 -8.47 -12.79
CA ALA A 36 -1.35 -9.31 -13.73
C ALA A 36 -2.16 -10.54 -14.20
N THR A 37 -3.02 -11.07 -13.35
CA THR A 37 -3.92 -12.19 -13.67
C THR A 37 -5.30 -11.72 -14.12
N ASN A 38 -5.49 -10.42 -14.38
CA ASN A 38 -6.80 -9.83 -14.71
C ASN A 38 -7.93 -10.24 -13.74
N GLY A 39 -7.61 -10.35 -12.45
CA GLY A 39 -8.56 -10.73 -11.40
C GLY A 39 -8.77 -12.24 -11.21
N GLU A 40 -8.11 -13.11 -11.98
CA GLU A 40 -8.27 -14.56 -11.85
C GLU A 40 -7.67 -15.13 -10.55
N ASP A 41 -6.58 -14.55 -10.05
CA ASP A 41 -5.94 -14.97 -8.81
C ASP A 41 -6.04 -13.89 -7.73
N LEU A 42 -6.93 -14.13 -6.75
CA LEU A 42 -7.18 -13.27 -5.59
C LEU A 42 -6.52 -13.78 -4.30
N SER A 43 -5.73 -14.86 -4.38
CA SER A 43 -5.10 -15.46 -3.20
C SER A 43 -4.06 -14.52 -2.56
N TYR A 44 -4.01 -14.54 -1.22
CA TYR A 44 -3.11 -13.74 -0.39
C TYR A 44 -1.91 -14.56 0.08
#